data_AF-D3ID33-F1
#
_entry.id   AF-D3ID33-F1
#
_cell.length_a   1.000
_cell.length_b   1.000
_cell.length_c   1.000
_cell.angle_alpha   90.00
_cell.angle_beta   90.00
_cell.angle_gamma   90.00
#
_symmetry.space_group_name_H-M   'P 1'
#
loop_
_entity.id
_entity.type
_entity.pdbx_description
1 polymer ?
#
loop_
_entity_poly.entity_id
_entity_poly.type
_entity_poly.pdbx_seq_one_letter_code
_entity_poly.pdbx_strand_id
1 'polypeptide(L)'
;MKHLFISTVLTVISILGFAVNSNAQTGTYNGTLSNITMNGKSYNDATNQSFTLTSTGGNLYDLRGTVGPIGKMPGTIKVELKVSINNGVVTATTPIGGYAGKLMLLDGGLPIKIKLSSFTGSLVNNELHFVLDTYAGWQFVPVFPASVTFDGTLQP
;
A
#
# COMPACT_ATOMS: atom_id res chain seq x y z
N MET A 1 29.20 12.15 34.29
CA MET A 1 28.34 11.08 33.76
C MET A 1 27.52 11.66 32.60
N LYS A 2 27.72 11.07 31.42
CA LYS A 2 26.93 11.11 30.17
C LYS A 2 26.12 12.38 29.85
N HIS A 3 26.69 13.25 29.01
CA HIS A 3 25.95 14.21 28.21
C HIS A 3 25.12 13.47 27.16
N LEU A 4 23.79 13.59 27.24
CA LEU A 4 22.88 13.04 26.24
C LEU A 4 22.76 14.05 25.09
N PHE A 5 23.43 13.77 23.98
CA PHE A 5 23.19 14.45 22.71
C PHE A 5 21.84 13.96 22.16
N ILE A 6 20.78 14.73 22.38
CA ILE A 6 19.52 14.53 21.67
C ILE A 6 19.71 15.18 20.29
N SER A 7 20.15 14.37 19.33
CA SER A 7 20.13 14.74 17.91
C SER A 7 18.69 14.62 17.43
N THR A 8 17.96 15.74 17.44
CA THR A 8 16.65 15.85 16.82
C THR A 8 16.84 15.80 15.31
N VAL A 9 16.69 14.62 14.70
CA VAL A 9 16.60 14.48 13.25
C VAL A 9 15.27 15.11 12.82
N LEU A 10 15.32 16.40 12.50
CA LEU A 10 14.22 17.13 11.89
C LEU A 10 14.14 16.68 10.41
N THR A 11 13.31 15.69 10.12
CA THR A 11 12.93 15.34 8.76
C THR A 11 12.14 16.52 8.18
N VAL A 12 12.84 17.42 7.50
CA VAL A 12 12.22 18.49 6.70
C VAL A 12 11.52 17.83 5.53
N ILE A 13 10.21 17.59 5.66
CA ILE A 13 9.35 17.33 4.51
C ILE A 13 9.21 18.67 3.80
N SER A 14 10.00 18.86 2.74
CA SER A 14 9.86 19.99 1.83
C SER A 14 8.53 19.85 1.10
N ILE A 15 7.48 20.47 1.63
CA ILE A 15 6.19 20.58 0.96
C ILE A 15 6.37 21.64 -0.14
N LEU A 16 6.88 21.22 -1.31
CA LEU A 16 6.74 22.05 -2.49
C LEU A 16 5.26 22.12 -2.84
N GLY A 17 4.67 23.28 -2.55
CA GLY A 17 3.32 23.64 -2.96
C GLY A 17 3.26 23.77 -4.47
N PHE A 18 3.01 22.66 -5.15
CA PHE A 18 2.46 22.69 -6.49
C PHE A 18 0.95 22.62 -6.36
N ALA A 19 0.28 23.74 -6.64
CA ALA A 19 -1.15 23.73 -6.95
C ALA A 19 -1.33 23.03 -8.31
N VAL A 20 -1.18 21.71 -8.33
CA VAL A 20 -1.70 20.89 -9.42
C VAL A 20 -3.18 20.74 -9.17
N ASN A 21 -4.00 21.21 -10.12
CA ASN A 21 -5.39 20.79 -10.22
C ASN A 21 -5.39 19.29 -10.58
N SER A 22 -5.11 18.44 -9.59
CA SER A 22 -5.03 17.00 -9.72
C SER A 22 -6.43 16.44 -9.57
N ASN A 23 -7.22 16.46 -10.64
CA ASN A 23 -8.19 15.37 -10.77
C ASN A 23 -7.34 14.10 -10.79
N ALA A 24 -7.33 13.35 -9.69
CA ALA A 24 -6.50 12.16 -9.60
C ALA A 24 -6.90 11.22 -10.74
N GLN A 25 -5.90 10.90 -11.56
CA GLN A 25 -6.15 10.22 -12.82
C GLN A 25 -6.54 8.77 -12.52
N THR A 26 -7.75 8.40 -12.92
CA THR A 26 -8.17 7.00 -12.92
C THR A 26 -7.34 6.25 -13.95
N GLY A 27 -6.92 5.04 -13.62
CA GLY A 27 -6.18 4.18 -14.53
C GLY A 27 -5.28 3.18 -13.81
N THR A 28 -4.46 2.49 -14.59
CA THR A 28 -3.56 1.44 -14.11
C THR A 28 -2.15 1.96 -14.03
N TYR A 29 -1.51 1.77 -12.88
CA TYR A 29 -0.14 2.13 -12.58
C TYR A 29 0.68 0.85 -12.57
N ASN A 30 1.68 0.77 -13.43
CA ASN A 30 2.62 -0.34 -13.43
C ASN A 30 3.91 0.09 -12.75
N GLY A 31 4.47 -0.79 -11.94
CA GLY A 31 5.59 -0.44 -11.10
C GLY A 31 6.22 -1.61 -10.37
N THR A 32 6.91 -1.27 -9.29
CA THR A 32 7.64 -2.21 -8.44
C THR A 32 7.07 -2.17 -7.03
N LEU A 33 6.85 -3.34 -6.45
CA LEU A 33 6.69 -3.51 -5.01
C LEU A 33 8.07 -3.74 -4.40
N SER A 34 8.50 -2.85 -3.53
CA SER A 34 9.77 -2.89 -2.80
C SER A 34 9.54 -2.89 -1.30
N ASN A 35 10.63 -2.97 -0.53
CA ASN A 35 10.60 -3.01 0.94
C ASN A 35 9.63 -4.07 1.49
N ILE A 36 9.49 -5.18 0.75
CA ILE A 36 8.50 -6.18 1.08
C ILE A 36 8.95 -6.90 2.35
N THR A 37 8.17 -6.75 3.41
CA THR A 37 8.36 -7.48 4.65
C THR A 37 7.12 -8.28 5.00
N MET A 38 7.32 -9.48 5.53
CA MET A 38 6.25 -10.33 6.04
C MET A 38 6.76 -11.11 7.24
N ASN A 39 6.05 -11.02 8.37
CA ASN A 39 6.40 -11.68 9.62
C ASN A 39 7.87 -11.45 10.03
N GLY A 40 8.33 -10.19 9.93
CA GLY A 40 9.69 -9.78 10.29
C GLY A 40 10.79 -10.21 9.33
N LYS A 41 10.46 -10.80 8.17
CA LYS A 41 11.42 -11.17 7.12
C LYS A 41 11.29 -10.25 5.92
N SER A 42 12.42 -9.87 5.33
CA SER A 42 12.46 -9.12 4.07
C SER A 42 12.49 -10.06 2.87
N TYR A 43 11.92 -9.61 1.77
CA TYR A 43 11.85 -10.32 0.50
C TYR A 43 12.37 -9.42 -0.63
N ASN A 44 12.73 -10.05 -1.74
CA ASN A 44 13.14 -9.31 -2.94
C ASN A 44 11.98 -8.49 -3.50
N ASP A 45 12.33 -7.42 -4.19
CA ASP A 45 11.39 -6.60 -4.92
C ASP A 45 10.62 -7.43 -5.97
N ALA A 46 9.34 -7.12 -6.12
CA ALA A 46 8.49 -7.68 -7.16
C ALA A 46 8.25 -6.61 -8.23
N THR A 47 8.79 -6.82 -9.42
CA THR A 47 8.61 -5.92 -10.57
C THR A 47 7.34 -6.27 -11.35
N ASN A 48 6.94 -5.39 -12.28
CA ASN A 48 5.76 -5.56 -13.14
C ASN A 48 4.46 -5.76 -12.34
N GLN A 49 4.34 -5.06 -11.22
CA GLN A 49 3.14 -5.06 -10.40
C GLN A 49 2.20 -3.95 -10.88
N SER A 50 0.90 -4.25 -10.90
CA SER A 50 -0.11 -3.32 -11.39
C SER A 50 -1.13 -3.01 -10.31
N PHE A 51 -1.37 -1.72 -10.10
CA PHE A 51 -2.44 -1.20 -9.25
C PHE A 51 -3.34 -0.27 -10.06
N THR A 52 -4.64 -0.46 -9.96
CA THR A 52 -5.64 0.36 -10.62
C THR A 52 -6.31 1.27 -9.60
N LEU A 53 -6.35 2.57 -9.90
CA LEU A 53 -7.21 3.53 -9.22
C LEU A 53 -8.48 3.74 -10.04
N THR A 54 -9.64 3.56 -9.43
CA THR A 54 -10.95 3.81 -10.06
C THR A 54 -11.72 4.84 -9.23
N SER A 55 -12.10 5.97 -9.84
CA SER A 55 -12.92 6.98 -9.15
C SER A 55 -14.28 6.40 -8.78
N THR A 56 -14.71 6.69 -7.55
CA THR A 56 -16.04 6.36 -7.03
C THR A 56 -16.90 7.62 -6.80
N GLY A 57 -16.38 8.79 -7.19
CA GLY A 57 -17.01 10.09 -7.05
C GLY A 57 -16.22 11.05 -6.16
N GLY A 58 -16.22 12.33 -6.53
CA GLY A 58 -15.46 13.36 -5.82
C GLY A 58 -13.97 13.02 -5.73
N ASN A 59 -13.44 13.04 -4.51
CA ASN A 59 -12.05 12.70 -4.20
C ASN A 59 -11.86 11.23 -3.78
N LEU A 60 -12.87 10.36 -3.92
CA LEU A 60 -12.85 8.97 -3.45
C LEU A 60 -12.53 7.99 -4.57
N TYR A 61 -11.69 7.01 -4.28
CA TYR A 61 -11.19 6.02 -5.23
C TYR A 61 -11.12 4.62 -4.62
N ASP A 62 -11.32 3.62 -5.45
CA ASP A 62 -10.92 2.24 -5.16
C ASP A 62 -9.49 2.01 -5.70
N LEU A 63 -8.57 1.63 -4.82
CA LEU A 63 -7.23 1.15 -5.14
C LEU A 63 -7.23 -0.38 -5.13
N ARG A 64 -6.97 -0.99 -6.28
CA ARG A 64 -6.99 -2.45 -6.45
C ARG A 64 -5.70 -2.95 -7.09
N GLY A 65 -5.18 -4.07 -6.61
CA GLY A 65 -3.99 -4.70 -7.17
C GLY A 65 -3.99 -6.20 -6.93
N THR A 66 -3.29 -6.94 -7.77
CA THR A 66 -3.07 -8.38 -7.58
C THR A 66 -1.58 -8.63 -7.53
N VAL A 67 -1.12 -9.17 -6.41
CA VAL A 67 0.28 -9.47 -6.15
C VAL A 67 0.45 -10.97 -6.13
N GLY A 68 1.38 -11.46 -6.94
CA GLY A 68 1.70 -12.88 -7.01
C GLY A 68 2.28 -13.44 -5.71
N PRO A 69 2.64 -14.73 -5.69
CA PRO A 69 3.34 -15.33 -4.56
C PRO A 69 4.63 -14.56 -4.24
N ILE A 70 4.82 -14.19 -2.98
CA ILE A 70 6.07 -13.63 -2.50
C ILE A 70 6.79 -14.66 -1.64
N GLY A 71 8.02 -14.99 -2.04
CA GLY A 71 8.80 -16.04 -1.40
C GLY A 71 8.10 -17.40 -1.46
N LYS A 72 7.85 -18.00 -0.28
CA LYS A 72 7.17 -19.30 -0.15
C LYS A 72 5.68 -19.16 0.20
N MET A 73 5.13 -17.96 0.21
CA MET A 73 3.72 -17.77 0.53
C MET A 73 2.86 -18.46 -0.55
N PRO A 74 1.97 -19.39 -0.19
CA PRO A 74 1.09 -20.03 -1.15
C PRO A 74 0.00 -19.04 -1.59
N GLY A 75 -0.15 -18.86 -2.90
CA GLY A 75 -1.27 -18.12 -3.47
C GLY A 75 -0.98 -16.66 -3.82
N THR A 76 -2.07 -15.95 -4.09
CA THR A 76 -2.07 -14.60 -4.67
C THR A 76 -2.79 -13.64 -3.73
N ILE A 77 -2.21 -12.48 -3.49
CA ILE A 77 -2.83 -11.41 -2.70
C ILE A 77 -3.65 -10.52 -3.62
N LYS A 78 -4.90 -10.28 -3.25
CA LYS A 78 -5.72 -9.21 -3.82
C LYS A 78 -5.77 -8.07 -2.84
N VAL A 79 -5.28 -6.90 -3.25
CA VAL A 79 -5.39 -5.65 -2.51
C VAL A 79 -6.65 -4.93 -2.96
N GLU A 80 -7.47 -4.51 -2.01
CA GLU A 80 -8.76 -3.86 -2.24
C GLU A 80 -8.95 -2.79 -1.15
N LEU A 81 -8.50 -1.57 -1.43
CA LEU A 81 -8.50 -0.45 -0.49
C LEU A 81 -9.34 0.70 -1.02
N LYS A 82 -10.13 1.32 -0.13
CA LYS A 82 -10.77 2.59 -0.42
C LYS A 82 -9.86 3.71 0.03
N VAL A 83 -9.61 4.67 -0.87
CA VAL A 83 -8.71 5.79 -0.64
C VAL A 83 -9.37 7.11 -1.01
N SER A 84 -8.87 8.20 -0.43
CA SER A 84 -9.19 9.55 -0.86
C SER A 84 -7.94 10.23 -1.38
N ILE A 85 -8.08 11.08 -2.39
CA ILE A 85 -6.96 11.79 -3.00
C ILE A 85 -7.23 13.29 -2.93
N ASN A 86 -6.42 14.01 -2.15
CA ASN A 86 -6.55 15.45 -1.94
C ASN A 86 -5.20 16.11 -2.16
N ASN A 87 -5.09 16.99 -3.17
CA ASN A 87 -3.87 17.71 -3.51
C ASN A 87 -2.65 16.78 -3.63
N GLY A 88 -2.81 15.66 -4.34
CA GLY A 88 -1.77 14.65 -4.53
C GLY A 88 -1.45 13.78 -3.31
N VAL A 89 -2.08 14.00 -2.14
CA VAL A 89 -1.95 13.10 -0.98
C VAL A 89 -3.00 12.00 -1.08
N VAL A 90 -2.58 10.75 -0.99
CA VAL A 90 -3.45 9.56 -1.01
C VAL A 90 -3.55 9.00 0.40
N THR A 91 -4.77 8.93 0.94
CA THR A 91 -5.03 8.40 2.29
C THR A 91 -6.08 7.30 2.24
N ALA A 92 -5.97 6.29 3.11
CA ALA A 92 -7.03 5.29 3.22
C ALA A 92 -8.27 5.89 3.89
N THR A 93 -9.44 5.58 3.32
CA THR A 93 -10.74 5.81 3.96
C THR A 93 -11.27 4.55 4.65
N THR A 94 -10.69 3.39 4.33
CA THR A 94 -10.84 2.17 5.13
C THR A 94 -10.31 2.42 6.54
N PRO A 95 -11.08 2.13 7.62
CA PRO A 95 -10.59 2.26 8.98
C PRO A 95 -9.50 1.22 9.29
N ILE A 96 -8.60 1.56 10.21
CA ILE A 96 -7.60 0.61 10.71
C ILE A 96 -8.30 -0.62 11.31
N GLY A 97 -7.78 -1.81 11.00
CA GLY A 97 -8.40 -3.10 11.29
C GLY A 97 -9.54 -3.50 10.34
N GLY A 98 -9.92 -2.61 9.41
CA GLY A 98 -10.87 -2.87 8.33
C GLY A 98 -10.28 -3.72 7.21
N TYR A 99 -11.12 -4.14 6.26
CA TYR A 99 -10.72 -4.98 5.12
C TYR A 99 -9.82 -4.23 4.15
N ALA A 100 -8.63 -4.77 3.88
CA ALA A 100 -7.66 -4.24 2.91
C ALA A 100 -7.44 -5.18 1.71
N GLY A 101 -8.08 -6.34 1.70
CA GLY A 101 -7.87 -7.37 0.70
C GLY A 101 -7.94 -8.78 1.26
N LYS A 102 -7.45 -9.74 0.46
CA LYS A 102 -7.44 -11.15 0.82
C LYS A 102 -6.30 -11.92 0.16
N LEU A 103 -5.81 -12.95 0.83
CA LEU A 103 -4.97 -13.98 0.25
C LEU A 103 -5.85 -15.10 -0.31
N MET A 104 -5.68 -15.40 -1.60
CA MET A 104 -6.28 -16.56 -2.26
C MET A 104 -5.26 -17.68 -2.36
N LEU A 105 -5.49 -18.79 -1.64
CA LEU A 105 -4.63 -19.97 -1.69
C LEU A 105 -4.78 -20.71 -3.03
N LEU A 106 -3.69 -21.30 -3.54
CA LEU A 106 -3.68 -22.03 -4.81
C LEU A 106 -4.59 -23.27 -4.78
N ASP A 107 -4.75 -23.87 -3.59
CA ASP A 107 -5.42 -25.16 -3.43
C ASP A 107 -6.94 -25.04 -3.23
N GLY A 108 -7.53 -23.89 -3.57
CA GLY A 108 -8.98 -23.64 -3.45
C GLY A 108 -9.47 -23.46 -2.00
N GLY A 109 -8.56 -23.32 -1.04
CA GLY A 109 -8.88 -23.06 0.37
C GLY A 109 -9.63 -21.73 0.58
N LEU A 110 -10.27 -21.60 1.74
CA LEU A 110 -11.00 -20.38 2.12
C LEU A 110 -10.06 -19.16 2.09
N PRO A 111 -10.45 -18.06 1.42
CA PRO A 111 -9.62 -16.86 1.38
C PRO A 111 -9.36 -16.28 2.77
N ILE A 112 -8.12 -15.89 3.02
CA ILE A 112 -7.72 -15.28 4.29
C ILE A 112 -7.89 -13.77 4.16
N LYS A 113 -8.73 -13.17 5.01
CA LYS A 113 -8.95 -11.72 5.02
C LYS A 113 -7.69 -11.01 5.53
N ILE A 114 -7.26 -9.99 4.81
CA ILE A 114 -6.16 -9.11 5.16
C ILE A 114 -6.76 -7.80 5.68
N LYS A 115 -6.25 -7.34 6.82
CA LYS A 115 -6.69 -6.12 7.49
C LYS A 115 -5.68 -5.00 7.30
N LEU A 116 -6.19 -3.77 7.24
CA LEU A 116 -5.38 -2.57 7.17
C LEU A 116 -4.73 -2.28 8.52
N SER A 117 -3.41 -2.05 8.54
CA SER A 117 -2.69 -1.51 9.69
C SER A 117 -2.38 -0.03 9.53
N SER A 118 -1.89 0.35 8.35
CA SER A 118 -1.55 1.73 8.00
C SER A 118 -1.52 1.89 6.48
N PHE A 119 -1.77 3.10 5.99
CA PHE A 119 -1.60 3.44 4.59
C PHE A 119 -1.26 4.91 4.43
N THR A 120 -0.23 5.20 3.65
CA THR A 120 0.15 6.55 3.23
C THR A 120 0.58 6.50 1.77
N GLY A 121 0.16 7.47 0.97
CA GLY A 121 0.63 7.56 -0.41
C GLY A 121 0.58 8.96 -0.98
N SER A 122 1.10 9.06 -2.20
CA SER A 122 1.08 10.27 -3.01
C SER A 122 0.80 9.93 -4.47
N LEU A 123 0.11 10.82 -5.16
CA LEU A 123 -0.12 10.78 -6.59
C LEU A 123 0.24 12.14 -7.18
N VAL A 124 1.39 12.19 -7.86
CA VAL A 124 1.94 13.42 -8.45
C VAL A 124 2.48 13.07 -9.84
N ASN A 125 2.19 13.89 -10.86
CA ASN A 125 2.73 13.71 -12.22
C ASN A 125 2.59 12.28 -12.77
N ASN A 126 1.42 11.65 -12.57
CA ASN A 126 1.14 10.28 -13.00
C ASN A 126 1.99 9.19 -12.31
N GLU A 127 2.69 9.53 -11.24
CA GLU A 127 3.41 8.60 -10.39
C GLU A 127 2.61 8.35 -9.11
N LEU A 128 2.26 7.09 -8.89
CA LEU A 128 1.62 6.61 -7.68
C LEU A 128 2.69 5.99 -6.79
N HIS A 129 2.86 6.57 -5.61
CA HIS A 129 3.66 6.02 -4.53
C HIS A 129 2.75 5.68 -3.35
N PHE A 130 2.94 4.53 -2.72
CA PHE A 130 2.32 4.27 -1.42
C PHE A 130 3.12 3.30 -0.56
N VAL A 131 2.95 3.42 0.75
CA VAL A 131 3.34 2.43 1.74
C VAL A 131 2.06 1.83 2.33
N LEU A 132 1.98 0.51 2.32
CA LEU A 132 0.83 -0.25 2.81
C LEU A 132 1.29 -1.25 3.87
N ASP A 133 0.84 -1.02 5.10
CA ASP A 133 1.00 -1.97 6.19
C ASP A 133 -0.30 -2.72 6.41
N THR A 134 -0.20 -4.04 6.48
CA THR A 134 -1.33 -4.94 6.66
C THR A 134 -1.02 -6.01 7.68
N TYR A 135 -2.06 -6.70 8.10
CA TYR A 135 -1.90 -7.92 8.85
C TYR A 135 -3.01 -8.92 8.54
N ALA A 136 -2.68 -10.20 8.61
CA ALA A 136 -3.64 -11.29 8.56
C ALA A 136 -3.53 -12.10 9.85
N GLY A 137 -4.65 -12.57 10.38
CA GLY A 137 -4.64 -13.40 11.58
C GLY A 137 -5.97 -14.10 11.77
N TRP A 138 -5.91 -15.28 12.38
CA TRP A 138 -7.07 -15.96 12.93
C TRP A 138 -7.16 -15.69 14.44
N GLN A 139 -8.35 -15.86 15.01
CA GLN A 139 -8.60 -15.64 16.44
C GLN A 139 -7.69 -16.46 17.39
N PHE A 140 -7.02 -17.50 16.87
CA PHE A 140 -6.17 -18.42 17.64
C PHE A 140 -4.72 -18.56 17.09
N VAL A 141 -4.30 -17.75 16.13
CA VAL A 141 -2.99 -17.87 15.44
C VAL A 141 -2.26 -16.51 15.48
N PRO A 142 -0.92 -16.47 15.54
CA PRO A 142 -0.17 -15.22 15.51
C PRO A 142 -0.60 -14.32 14.35
N VAL A 143 -0.74 -13.03 14.64
CA VAL A 143 -0.95 -12.01 13.62
C VAL A 143 0.30 -11.95 12.74
N PHE A 144 0.12 -12.09 11.43
CA PHE A 144 1.18 -12.00 10.42
C PHE A 144 1.18 -10.58 9.85
N PRO A 145 2.03 -9.66 10.34
CA PRO A 145 2.18 -8.34 9.76
C PRO A 145 2.91 -8.43 8.42
N ALA A 146 2.57 -7.53 7.50
CA ALA A 146 3.27 -7.32 6.25
C ALA A 146 3.33 -5.83 5.92
N SER A 147 4.42 -5.40 5.29
CA SER A 147 4.59 -4.03 4.80
C SER A 147 5.15 -4.08 3.38
N VAL A 148 4.68 -3.18 2.53
CA VAL A 148 5.18 -3.01 1.17
C VAL A 148 5.22 -1.53 0.80
N THR A 149 6.17 -1.17 -0.05
CA THR A 149 6.19 0.11 -0.77
C THR A 149 5.90 -0.16 -2.24
N PHE A 150 5.03 0.64 -2.85
CA PHE A 150 4.79 0.61 -4.29
C PHE A 150 5.21 1.93 -4.90
N ASP A 151 5.92 1.85 -6.02
CA ASP A 151 6.24 2.96 -6.89
C ASP A 151 5.86 2.57 -8.32
N GLY A 152 4.92 3.29 -8.92
CA GLY A 152 4.46 2.99 -10.27
C GLY A 152 3.98 4.20 -11.06
N THR A 153 3.98 4.04 -12.38
CA THR A 153 3.61 5.11 -13.32
C THR A 153 2.36 4.71 -14.08
N LEU A 154 1.47 5.68 -14.28
CA LEU A 154 0.25 5.51 -15.05
C LEU A 154 0.57 5.00 -16.45
N GLN A 155 -0.15 3.98 -16.89
CA GLN A 155 -0.06 3.46 -18.24
C GLN A 155 -0.93 4.29 -19.20
N PRO A 156 -0.45 4.53 -20.44
CA PRO A 156 -1.19 5.26 -21.47
C PRO A 156 -2.55 4.65 -21.82
#